data_AF-A0A1F3BNT1-F1
#
_entry.id   AF-A0A1F3BNT1-F1
#
_cell.length_a   1.000
_cell.length_b   1.000
_cell.length_c   1.000
_cell.angle_alpha   90.00
_cell.angle_beta   90.00
_cell.angle_gamma   90.00
#
_symmetry.space_group_name_H-M   'P 1'
#
loop_
_entity.id
_entity.type
_entity.pdbx_description
1 polymer ?
#
loop_
_entity_poly.entity_id
_entity_poly.type
_entity_poly.pdbx_seq_one_letter_code
_entity_poly.pdbx_strand_id
1 'polypeptide(L)'
;MIEIIKTFKFEAEKVVLSVNINKELYGTNTVRMFVDAELVSNNNKIVISISNNGKSVNTYLLYHSKSFFWMKYNPHQGFWWESKNQLKNEYFHSVKEMQEKYILIRDIIPDIASYFYECIKKLKNTIILFETNIKEIE
;
A
#
# COMPACT_ATOMS: atom_id res chain seq x y z
N MET A 1 14.01 -0.06 17.26
CA MET A 1 13.23 1.17 17.04
C MET A 1 13.09 1.34 15.54
N ILE A 2 11.87 1.57 15.05
CA ILE A 2 11.60 1.82 13.62
C ILE A 2 11.76 3.31 13.35
N GLU A 3 12.51 3.66 12.30
CA GLU A 3 12.73 5.02 11.84
C GLU A 3 12.25 5.17 10.39
N ILE A 4 11.42 6.17 10.13
CA ILE A 4 10.98 6.52 8.77
C ILE A 4 12.13 7.29 8.09
N ILE A 5 12.62 6.75 6.97
CA ILE A 5 13.58 7.45 6.10
C ILE A 5 12.84 8.49 5.25
N LYS A 6 11.73 8.08 4.62
CA LYS A 6 10.95 8.93 3.73
C LYS A 6 9.51 8.47 3.60
N THR A 7 8.58 9.42 3.56
CA THR A 7 7.17 9.20 3.23
C THR A 7 6.84 9.82 1.87
N PHE A 8 6.08 9.09 1.07
CA PHE A 8 5.46 9.54 -0.17
C PHE A 8 3.94 9.51 0.01
N LYS A 9 3.25 10.60 -0.31
CA LYS A 9 1.81 10.72 -0.15
C LYS A 9 1.14 10.87 -1.51
N PHE A 10 0.09 10.08 -1.73
CA PHE A 10 -0.75 10.12 -2.92
C PHE A 10 -2.19 10.30 -2.49
N GLU A 11 -2.92 11.20 -3.14
CA GLU A 11 -4.28 11.55 -2.75
C GLU A 11 -5.20 11.61 -3.96
N ALA A 12 -6.36 10.96 -3.85
CA ALA A 12 -7.45 11.08 -4.82
C ALA A 12 -8.79 10.73 -4.15
N GLU A 13 -9.87 11.39 -4.56
CA GLU A 13 -11.24 11.12 -4.07
C GLU A 13 -11.37 11.11 -2.53
N LYS A 14 -10.61 11.98 -1.85
CA LYS A 14 -10.49 12.08 -0.38
C LYS A 14 -9.92 10.82 0.29
N VAL A 15 -9.20 9.99 -0.46
CA VAL A 15 -8.41 8.87 0.06
C VAL A 15 -6.93 9.22 -0.08
N VAL A 16 -6.18 9.03 0.99
CA VAL A 16 -4.73 9.27 1.06
C VAL A 16 -4.01 7.95 1.27
N LEU A 17 -3.08 7.62 0.37
CA LEU A 17 -2.11 6.55 0.53
C LEU A 17 -0.76 7.16 0.93
N SER A 18 -0.25 6.80 2.10
CA SER A 18 1.10 7.14 2.56
C SER A 18 1.98 5.90 2.45
N VAL A 19 3.00 5.94 1.60
CA VAL A 19 4.01 4.88 1.46
C VAL A 19 5.26 5.31 2.20
N ASN A 20 5.70 4.53 3.18
CA ASN A 20 6.89 4.83 3.97
C ASN A 20 8.02 3.86 3.63
N ILE A 21 9.22 4.41 3.43
CA ILE A 21 10.46 3.65 3.46
C ILE A 21 11.00 3.77 4.88
N ASN A 22 11.08 2.63 5.57
CA ASN A 22 11.49 2.52 6.96
C ASN A 22 12.83 1.79 7.09
N LYS A 23 13.53 2.06 8.19
CA LYS A 23 14.65 1.23 8.64
C LYS A 23 14.50 0.87 10.12
N GLU A 24 15.08 -0.25 10.50
CA GLU A 24 15.25 -0.63 11.91
C GLU A 24 16.54 -1.42 12.11
N LEU A 25 17.04 -1.43 13.35
CA LEU A 25 18.05 -2.38 13.76
C LEU A 25 17.42 -3.77 13.89
N TYR A 26 18.02 -4.74 13.20
CA TYR A 26 17.64 -6.14 13.22
C TYR A 26 18.79 -6.97 13.80
N GLY A 27 18.66 -7.39 15.06
CA GLY A 27 19.77 -8.03 15.78
C GLY A 27 20.90 -7.05 16.12
N THR A 28 22.14 -7.54 16.18
CA THR A 28 23.26 -6.77 16.75
C THR A 28 23.85 -5.73 15.78
N ASN A 29 24.06 -6.10 14.50
CA ASN A 29 24.79 -5.27 13.53
C ASN A 29 24.16 -5.28 12.12
N THR A 30 22.86 -5.58 12.02
CA THR A 30 22.15 -5.59 10.73
C THR A 30 21.08 -4.52 10.76
N VAL A 31 20.96 -3.75 9.67
CA VAL A 31 19.88 -2.79 9.46
C VAL A 31 18.91 -3.41 8.46
N ARG A 32 17.64 -3.53 8.85
CA ARG A 32 16.57 -3.91 7.93
C ARG A 32 15.95 -2.66 7.33
N MET A 33 15.88 -2.56 6.02
CA MET A 33 15.08 -1.56 5.31
C MET A 33 13.85 -2.25 4.72
N PHE A 34 12.70 -1.60 4.85
CA PHE A 34 11.43 -2.15 4.39
C PHE A 34 10.46 -1.04 4.01
N VAL A 35 9.47 -1.40 3.20
CA VAL A 35 8.37 -0.51 2.84
C VAL A 35 7.12 -0.96 3.57
N ASP A 36 6.35 0.00 4.07
CA ASP A 36 4.96 -0.19 4.44
C ASP A 36 4.10 0.91 3.83
N ALA A 37 2.79 0.77 3.98
CA ALA A 37 1.86 1.80 3.56
C ALA A 37 0.66 1.88 4.48
N GLU A 38 0.13 3.09 4.62
CA GLU A 38 -1.06 3.42 5.38
C GLU A 38 -2.10 4.07 4.47
N LEU A 39 -3.36 3.72 4.68
CA LEU A 39 -4.50 4.32 4.00
C LEU A 39 -5.34 5.11 4.99
N VAL A 40 -5.77 6.30 4.57
CA VAL A 40 -6.75 7.13 5.27
C VAL A 40 -7.85 7.51 4.29
N SER A 41 -9.11 7.30 4.67
CA SER A 41 -10.27 7.68 3.85
C SER A 41 -11.09 8.71 4.60
N ASN A 42 -11.16 9.91 4.02
CA ASN A 42 -12.09 10.97 4.43
C ASN A 42 -13.36 10.97 3.54
N ASN A 43 -13.57 9.90 2.78
CA ASN A 43 -14.73 9.70 1.94
C ASN A 43 -15.71 8.77 2.67
N ASN A 44 -16.89 9.29 3.05
CA ASN A 44 -17.90 8.54 3.80
C ASN A 44 -18.49 7.34 3.04
N LYS A 45 -18.32 7.27 1.71
CA LYS A 45 -18.76 6.13 0.90
C LYS A 45 -17.69 5.04 0.77
N ILE A 46 -16.43 5.33 1.09
CA ILE A 46 -15.30 4.40 0.94
C ILE A 46 -14.86 3.92 2.32
N VAL A 47 -14.96 2.61 2.54
CA VAL A 47 -14.59 1.97 3.79
C VAL A 47 -13.21 1.34 3.66
N ILE A 48 -12.34 1.58 4.64
CA ILE A 48 -11.09 0.84 4.81
C ILE A 48 -11.38 -0.42 5.62
N SER A 49 -11.10 -1.59 5.04
CA SER A 49 -11.20 -2.87 5.73
C SER A 49 -9.82 -3.46 5.94
N ILE A 50 -9.53 -3.92 7.16
CA ILE A 50 -8.24 -4.48 7.54
C ILE A 50 -8.45 -5.90 8.05
N SER A 51 -7.70 -6.85 7.49
CA SER A 51 -7.66 -8.24 7.92
C SER A 51 -6.26 -8.61 8.35
N ASN A 52 -6.11 -9.06 9.60
CA ASN A 52 -4.84 -9.44 10.19
C ASN A 52 -4.90 -10.90 10.67
N ASN A 53 -3.95 -11.72 10.24
CA ASN A 53 -3.85 -13.14 10.64
C ASN A 53 -2.67 -13.41 11.59
N GLY A 54 -2.11 -12.36 12.22
CA GLY A 54 -0.94 -12.42 13.10
C GLY A 54 0.40 -12.46 12.36
N LYS A 55 0.43 -12.78 11.06
CA LYS A 55 1.66 -12.80 10.24
C LYS A 55 1.66 -11.71 9.16
N SER A 56 0.48 -11.33 8.70
CA SER A 56 0.32 -10.36 7.64
C SER A 56 -0.93 -9.53 7.86
N VAL A 57 -0.84 -8.28 7.46
CA VAL A 57 -1.93 -7.31 7.47
C VAL A 57 -2.33 -7.08 6.02
N ASN A 58 -3.59 -7.36 5.69
CA ASN A 58 -4.19 -7.05 4.41
C ASN A 58 -5.09 -5.83 4.60
N THR A 59 -4.98 -4.85 3.72
CA THR A 59 -5.81 -3.65 3.73
C THR A 59 -6.53 -3.53 2.40
N TYR A 60 -7.82 -3.26 2.46
CA TYR A 60 -8.72 -3.13 1.32
C TYR A 60 -9.42 -1.78 1.35
N LEU A 61 -9.66 -1.19 0.18
CA LEU A 61 -10.67 -0.13 0.04
C LEU A 61 -11.92 -0.71 -0.60
N LEU A 62 -13.05 -0.47 0.04
CA LEU A 62 -14.35 -0.99 -0.34
C LEU A 62 -15.29 0.16 -0.70
N TYR A 63 -16.09 -0.06 -1.75
CA TYR A 63 -17.29 0.71 -2.03
C TYR A 63 -18.49 -0.24 -1.91
N HIS A 64 -19.40 0.02 -0.98
CA HIS A 64 -20.34 -0.98 -0.47
C HIS A 64 -19.61 -2.29 -0.09
N SER A 65 -19.92 -3.41 -0.76
CA SER A 65 -19.31 -4.73 -0.53
C SER A 65 -18.16 -5.06 -1.49
N LYS A 66 -17.88 -4.21 -2.48
CA LYS A 66 -16.91 -4.50 -3.54
C LYS A 66 -15.56 -3.85 -3.24
N SER A 67 -14.52 -4.68 -3.19
CA SER A 67 -13.13 -4.23 -3.09
C SER A 67 -12.62 -3.72 -4.42
N PHE A 68 -11.99 -2.55 -4.44
CA PHE A 68 -11.34 -1.99 -5.63
C PHE A 68 -9.84 -1.75 -5.46
N PHE A 69 -9.33 -1.81 -4.22
CA PHE A 69 -7.90 -1.69 -3.90
C PHE A 69 -7.51 -2.76 -2.88
N TRP A 70 -6.28 -3.28 -2.99
CA TRP A 70 -5.70 -4.20 -2.03
C TRP A 70 -4.20 -3.97 -1.86
N MET A 71 -3.74 -4.02 -0.61
CA MET A 71 -2.33 -4.11 -0.27
C MET A 71 -2.13 -5.08 0.89
N LYS A 72 -0.91 -5.61 1.01
CA LYS A 72 -0.52 -6.50 2.10
C LYS A 72 0.86 -6.16 2.61
N TYR A 73 1.03 -6.25 3.92
CA TYR A 73 2.34 -6.20 4.57
C TYR A 73 2.57 -7.46 5.39
N ASN A 74 3.78 -8.01 5.32
CA ASN A 74 4.25 -9.10 6.17
C ASN A 74 5.66 -8.73 6.69
N PRO A 75 5.88 -8.68 8.02
CA PRO A 75 7.17 -8.28 8.59
C PRO A 75 8.38 -9.13 8.17
N HIS A 76 8.17 -10.35 7.67
CA HIS A 76 9.24 -11.24 7.22
C HIS A 76 9.40 -11.28 5.69
N GLN A 77 8.33 -11.02 4.94
CA GLN A 77 8.30 -11.22 3.49
C GLN A 77 8.21 -9.90 2.69
N GLY A 78 7.80 -8.80 3.33
CA GLY A 78 7.76 -7.46 2.75
C GLY A 78 6.36 -6.94 2.43
N PHE A 79 6.28 -6.08 1.42
CA PHE A 79 5.10 -5.33 1.01
C PHE A 79 4.59 -5.79 -0.36
N TRP A 80 3.27 -5.86 -0.52
CA TRP A 80 2.60 -6.16 -1.78
C TRP A 80 1.55 -5.10 -2.07
N TRP A 81 1.48 -4.72 -3.34
CA TRP A 81 0.44 -3.90 -3.92
C TRP A 81 0.06 -4.61 -5.22
N GLU A 82 -1.22 -4.94 -5.41
CA GLU A 82 -1.63 -5.94 -6.42
C GLU A 82 -1.12 -7.38 -6.12
N SER A 83 -1.92 -8.39 -6.45
CA SER A 83 -1.68 -9.79 -6.05
C SER A 83 -0.34 -10.38 -6.51
N LYS A 84 0.34 -9.73 -7.46
CA LYS A 84 1.59 -10.19 -8.07
C LYS A 84 2.81 -9.34 -7.74
N ASN A 85 2.66 -8.08 -7.32
CA ASN A 85 3.81 -7.22 -7.09
C ASN A 85 4.23 -7.31 -5.63
N GLN A 86 5.52 -7.56 -5.41
CA GLN A 86 6.11 -7.73 -4.09
C GLN A 86 7.42 -6.95 -4.02
N LEU A 87 7.59 -6.22 -2.93
CA LEU A 87 8.87 -5.68 -2.50
C LEU A 87 9.28 -6.38 -1.21
N LYS A 88 10.38 -7.13 -1.27
CA LYS A 88 10.92 -7.86 -0.12
C LYS A 88 11.65 -6.90 0.83
N ASN A 89 11.73 -7.30 2.10
CA ASN A 89 12.59 -6.64 3.07
C ASN A 89 14.06 -6.88 2.70
N GLU A 90 14.88 -5.85 2.86
CA GLU A 90 16.32 -5.90 2.56
C GLU A 90 17.12 -5.70 3.85
N TYR A 91 18.28 -6.34 3.93
CA TYR A 91 19.11 -6.38 5.13
C TYR A 91 20.55 -5.96 4.79
N PHE A 92 21.10 -5.06 5.60
CA PHE A 92 22.39 -4.42 5.32
C PHE A 92 23.32 -4.48 6.51
N HIS A 93 24.63 -4.50 6.24
CA HIS A 93 25.67 -4.47 7.26
C HIS A 93 26.42 -3.13 7.27
N SER A 94 26.11 -2.23 6.33
CA SER A 94 26.67 -0.88 6.30
C SER A 94 25.68 0.16 5.77
N VAL A 95 25.90 1.42 6.16
CA VAL A 95 25.11 2.57 5.67
C VAL A 95 25.30 2.76 4.16
N LYS A 96 26.49 2.46 3.63
CA LYS A 96 26.81 2.60 2.20
C LYS A 96 25.93 1.68 1.34
N GLU A 97 25.84 0.39 1.69
CA GLU A 97 24.97 -0.57 1.01
C GLU A 97 23.50 -0.12 1.02
N MET A 98 23.05 0.40 2.17
CA MET A 98 21.67 0.88 2.34
C MET A 98 21.37 2.08 1.43
N GLN A 99 22.31 3.01 1.25
CA GLN A 99 22.13 4.19 0.38
C GLN A 99 21.97 3.81 -1.10
N GLU A 100 22.76 2.86 -1.59
CA GLU A 100 22.65 2.37 -2.98
C GLU A 100 21.30 1.67 -3.21
N LYS A 101 20.86 0.84 -2.25
CA LYS A 101 19.56 0.16 -2.34
C LYS A 101 18.36 1.08 -2.15
N TYR A 102 18.50 2.17 -1.40
CA TYR A 102 17.43 3.16 -1.26
C TYR A 102 16.98 3.71 -2.61
N ILE A 103 17.90 3.94 -3.55
CA ILE A 103 17.57 4.41 -4.90
C ILE A 103 16.65 3.40 -5.59
N LEU A 104 17.01 2.11 -5.57
CA LEU A 104 16.22 1.05 -6.22
C LEU A 104 14.84 0.88 -5.58
N ILE A 105 14.73 0.97 -4.25
CA ILE A 105 13.43 0.91 -3.56
C ILE A 105 12.57 2.13 -3.93
N ARG A 106 13.20 3.31 -4.03
CA ARG A 106 12.50 4.54 -4.43
C ARG A 106 11.93 4.44 -5.85
N ASP A 107 12.60 3.73 -6.76
CA ASP A 107 12.13 3.56 -8.14
C ASP A 107 10.84 2.73 -8.25
N ILE A 108 10.46 1.99 -7.20
CA ILE A 108 9.20 1.23 -7.13
C ILE A 108 8.02 2.10 -6.68
N ILE A 109 8.28 3.23 -6.01
CA ILE A 109 7.24 4.12 -5.48
C ILE A 109 6.27 4.62 -6.58
N PRO A 110 6.74 5.02 -7.79
CA PRO A 110 5.85 5.35 -8.91
C PRO A 110 4.89 4.22 -9.32
N ASP A 111 5.32 2.95 -9.22
CA ASP A 111 4.46 1.81 -9.57
C ASP A 111 3.35 1.62 -8.53
N ILE A 112 3.68 1.79 -7.25
CA ILE A 112 2.68 1.78 -6.15
C ILE A 112 1.67 2.92 -6.34
N ALA A 113 2.15 4.11 -6.68
CA ALA A 113 1.31 5.27 -6.95
C ALA A 113 0.39 5.04 -8.17
N SER A 114 0.93 4.49 -9.25
CA SER A 114 0.19 4.16 -10.47
C SER A 114 -0.92 3.15 -10.17
N TYR A 115 -0.60 2.09 -9.43
CA TYR A 115 -1.60 1.12 -8.97
C TYR A 115 -2.73 1.79 -8.16
N PHE A 116 -2.39 2.66 -7.21
CA PHE A 116 -3.38 3.40 -6.44
C PHE A 116 -4.32 4.23 -7.32
N TYR A 117 -3.79 5.02 -8.26
CA TYR A 117 -4.61 5.83 -9.16
C TYR A 117 -5.47 4.99 -10.11
N GLU A 118 -4.97 3.85 -10.60
CA GLU A 118 -5.76 2.93 -11.42
C GLU A 118 -6.91 2.30 -10.62
N CYS A 119 -6.71 1.96 -9.35
CA CYS A 119 -7.77 1.51 -8.45
C CYS A 119 -8.85 2.60 -8.24
N ILE A 120 -8.45 3.85 -8.08
CA ILE A 120 -9.40 4.98 -7.95
C ILE A 120 -10.17 5.23 -9.26
N LYS A 121 -9.54 5.08 -10.43
CA LYS A 121 -10.27 5.13 -11.71
C LYS A 121 -11.32 4.01 -11.80
N LYS A 122 -10.98 2.79 -11.39
CA LYS A 122 -11.93 1.66 -11.32
C LYS A 122 -13.07 1.92 -10.34
N LEU A 123 -12.83 2.64 -9.25
CA LEU A 123 -13.87 3.09 -8.34
C LEU A 123 -14.90 3.98 -9.05
N LYS A 124 -14.48 4.96 -9.86
CA LYS A 124 -15.43 5.81 -10.61
C LYS A 124 -16.40 5.00 -11.46
N ASN A 125 -15.89 3.98 -12.15
CA ASN A 125 -16.71 3.05 -12.92
C ASN A 125 -17.63 2.22 -12.02
N THR A 126 -17.15 1.80 -10.85
CA THR A 126 -17.96 1.04 -9.87
C THR A 126 -19.09 1.90 -9.30
N ILE A 127 -18.84 3.16 -8.96
CA ILE A 127 -19.86 4.11 -8.49
C ILE A 127 -20.95 4.24 -9.56
N ILE A 128 -20.58 4.46 -10.82
CA ILE A 128 -21.54 4.53 -11.94
C ILE A 128 -22.39 3.26 -11.98
N LEU A 129 -21.80 2.06 -11.90
CA LEU A 129 -22.56 0.80 -11.96
C LEU A 129 -23.57 0.65 -10.80
N PHE A 130 -23.21 1.05 -9.58
CA PHE A 130 -24.09 0.94 -8.41
C PHE A 130 -25.15 2.05 -8.35
N GLU A 131 -24.82 3.25 -8.84
CA GLU A 131 -25.74 4.40 -8.81
C GLU A 131 -26.61 4.49 -10.08
N THR A 132 -26.23 3.81 -11.17
CA THR A 132 -27.08 3.69 -12.37
C THR A 132 -28.20 2.72 -12.07
N ASN A 133 -29.40 3.26 -11.96
CA ASN A 133 -30.63 2.50 -11.71
C ASN A 133 -31.07 1.79 -12.99
N ILE A 134 -30.33 0.76 -13.41
CA ILE A 134 -30.78 -0.17 -14.46
C ILE A 134 -31.82 -1.06 -13.78
N LYS A 135 -33.07 -0.61 -13.77
CA LYS A 135 -34.21 -1.46 -13.44
C LYS A 135 -34.12 -2.71 -14.32
N GLU A 136 -34.24 -3.87 -13.68
CA GLU A 136 -34.30 -5.16 -14.37
C GLU A 136 -35.32 -5.06 -15.52
N ILE A 137 -34.96 -5.59 -16.69
CA ILE A 137 -35.94 -5.87 -17.73
C ILE A 137 -36.86 -6.94 -17.11
N GLU A 138 -38.08 -6.54 -16.74
CA GLU A 138 -39.16 -7.47 -16.37
C GLU A 138 -39.50 -8.42 -17.53
#